data_AF-A0A7S2AGM1-F1
#
_entry.id   AF-A0A7S2AGM1-F1
#
_cell.length_a   1.000
_cell.length_b   1.000
_cell.length_c   1.000
_cell.angle_alpha   90.00
_cell.angle_beta   90.00
_cell.angle_gamma   90.00
#
_symmetry.space_group_name_H-M   'P 1'
#
loop_
_entity.id
_entity.type
_entity.pdbx_description
1 polymer ?
#
loop_
_entity_poly.entity_id
_entity_poly.type
_entity_poly.pdbx_seq_one_letter_code
_entity_poly.pdbx_strand_id
1 'polypeptide(L)'
;APARLPPPDRFDPPAPATMSIVIPPAARMLPVARRDKSTSSLTGSTRSTRSGCSCTSSAADAGLRQLGSLVVPASSFDVMAQLGDIMRLLYPGRTVPQPSVRAVGVAGNVWLVGGASGGGDLVCLKLVSAHRRVPSLPTDAEHCETLLRKYPGLVADRGLAFPHSVIRLCSEEGDHTDDLLVCPAMPGMHLGQYIARLDK
;
A
#
# COMPACT_ATOMS: atom_id res chain seq x y z
N ALA A 1 37.18 51.70 -26.62
CA ALA A 1 36.42 51.46 -25.37
C ALA A 1 35.38 50.39 -25.64
N PRO A 2 35.35 49.27 -24.90
CA PRO A 2 34.37 48.21 -25.14
C PRO A 2 32.98 48.63 -24.62
N ALA A 3 31.95 48.32 -25.43
CA ALA A 3 30.56 48.66 -25.16
C ALA A 3 30.02 47.89 -23.94
N ARG A 4 29.40 48.61 -23.01
CA ARG A 4 28.72 48.06 -21.82
C ARG A 4 27.40 47.41 -22.26
N LEU A 5 27.24 46.12 -21.96
CA LEU A 5 25.96 45.42 -22.10
C LEU A 5 24.95 45.90 -21.03
N PRO A 6 23.65 45.96 -21.37
CA PRO A 6 22.60 46.33 -20.43
C PRO A 6 22.35 45.23 -19.38
N PRO A 7 21.86 45.60 -18.18
CA PRO A 7 21.57 44.65 -17.13
C PRO A 7 20.34 43.79 -17.45
N PRO A 8 20.27 42.55 -16.94
CA PRO A 8 19.14 41.66 -17.15
C PRO A 8 17.89 42.14 -16.41
N ASP A 9 16.75 42.06 -17.08
CA ASP A 9 15.43 42.43 -16.57
C ASP A 9 15.07 41.64 -15.30
N ARG A 10 14.64 42.37 -14.27
CA ARG A 10 14.10 41.82 -13.03
C ARG A 10 12.78 41.12 -13.32
N PHE A 11 12.73 39.84 -13.02
CA PHE A 11 11.51 39.03 -13.08
C PHE A 11 10.76 39.16 -11.75
N ASP A 12 9.64 39.88 -11.73
CA ASP A 12 8.76 39.96 -10.57
C ASP A 12 7.78 38.77 -10.57
N PRO A 13 7.76 37.92 -9.52
CA PRO A 13 6.83 36.79 -9.45
C PRO A 13 5.40 37.26 -9.15
N PRO A 14 4.37 36.64 -9.75
CA PRO A 14 2.98 36.98 -9.50
C PRO A 14 2.54 36.58 -8.08
N ALA A 15 1.70 37.43 -7.47
CA ALA A 15 1.14 37.22 -6.14
C ALA A 15 0.24 35.97 -6.06
N PRO A 16 0.23 35.25 -4.92
CA PRO A 16 -0.56 34.03 -4.78
C PRO A 16 -2.06 34.32 -4.66
N ALA A 17 -2.85 33.68 -5.51
CA ALA A 17 -4.31 33.74 -5.46
C ALA A 17 -4.84 32.98 -4.23
N THR A 18 -5.66 33.65 -3.42
CA THR A 18 -6.37 33.06 -2.27
C THR A 18 -7.62 32.33 -2.77
N MET A 19 -7.63 30.99 -2.70
CA MET A 19 -8.84 30.19 -2.92
C MET A 19 -9.54 29.91 -1.58
N SER A 20 -10.76 30.43 -1.42
CA SER A 20 -11.65 30.06 -0.31
C SER A 20 -12.47 28.83 -0.69
N ILE A 21 -12.30 27.74 0.06
CA ILE A 21 -13.07 26.50 -0.09
C ILE A 21 -14.31 26.60 0.80
N VAL A 22 -15.49 26.52 0.21
CA VAL A 22 -16.78 26.45 0.90
C VAL A 22 -17.11 24.97 1.14
N ILE A 23 -17.28 24.58 2.41
CA ILE A 23 -17.63 23.22 2.84
C ILE A 23 -19.16 23.15 3.05
N PRO A 24 -19.89 22.24 2.40
CA PRO A 24 -21.31 22.01 2.68
C PRO A 24 -21.54 21.14 3.93
N PRO A 25 -22.65 21.31 4.66
CA PRO A 25 -22.95 20.58 5.89
C PRO A 25 -23.42 19.14 5.66
N ALA A 26 -23.11 18.28 6.63
CA ALA A 26 -23.30 16.83 6.63
C ALA A 26 -24.77 16.38 6.57
N ALA A 27 -25.06 15.43 5.68
CA ALA A 27 -26.34 14.72 5.62
C ALA A 27 -26.37 13.57 6.64
N ARG A 28 -27.33 13.63 7.56
CA ARG A 28 -27.73 12.55 8.48
C ARG A 28 -28.29 11.36 7.69
N MET A 29 -27.76 10.15 7.90
CA MET A 29 -28.41 8.90 7.50
C MET A 29 -28.86 8.08 8.72
N LEU A 30 -30.08 7.59 8.62
CA LEU A 30 -30.82 6.76 9.58
C LEU A 30 -30.42 5.28 9.49
N PRO A 31 -30.65 4.46 10.55
CA PRO A 31 -30.32 3.04 10.55
C PRO A 31 -31.37 2.19 9.83
N VAL A 32 -30.91 1.22 9.02
CA VAL A 32 -31.76 0.17 8.40
C VAL A 32 -31.55 -1.16 9.12
N ALA A 33 -32.68 -1.84 9.33
CA ALA A 33 -32.90 -2.94 10.25
C ALA A 33 -32.31 -4.30 9.83
N ARG A 34 -32.08 -5.12 10.87
CA ARG A 34 -31.74 -6.55 10.86
C ARG A 34 -32.83 -7.41 10.20
N ARG A 35 -32.41 -8.54 9.60
CA ARG A 35 -33.29 -9.65 9.26
C ARG A 35 -32.61 -11.00 9.53
N ASP A 36 -33.14 -11.74 10.50
CA ASP A 36 -32.86 -13.15 10.77
C ASP A 36 -33.57 -14.05 9.76
N LYS A 37 -32.98 -15.20 9.40
CA LYS A 37 -33.58 -16.56 9.60
C LYS A 37 -32.85 -17.72 8.88
N SER A 38 -32.70 -18.80 9.66
CA SER A 38 -32.97 -20.21 9.33
C SER A 38 -31.92 -21.10 8.62
N THR A 39 -31.27 -21.91 9.45
CA THR A 39 -31.30 -23.39 9.50
C THR A 39 -31.73 -24.18 8.25
N SER A 40 -30.86 -25.07 7.76
CA SER A 40 -31.20 -26.49 7.52
C SER A 40 -29.95 -27.34 7.23
N SER A 41 -29.89 -28.48 7.92
CA SER A 41 -29.04 -29.64 7.65
C SER A 41 -29.52 -30.41 6.43
N LEU A 42 -28.63 -31.14 5.73
CA LEU A 42 -28.86 -32.53 5.33
C LEU A 42 -27.59 -33.18 4.76
N THR A 43 -27.38 -34.40 5.22
CA THR A 43 -26.36 -35.39 4.87
C THR A 43 -26.59 -35.95 3.46
N GLY A 44 -25.50 -36.13 2.70
CA GLY A 44 -25.52 -36.88 1.44
C GLY A 44 -24.11 -37.30 1.04
N SER A 45 -23.76 -38.56 1.32
CA SER A 45 -22.48 -39.17 1.02
C SER A 45 -22.59 -39.93 -0.30
N THR A 46 -21.84 -39.53 -1.33
CA THR A 46 -21.62 -40.37 -2.53
C THR A 46 -20.17 -40.23 -3.01
N ARG A 47 -19.46 -41.35 -2.90
CA ARG A 47 -18.09 -41.59 -3.30
C ARG A 47 -18.00 -41.73 -4.82
N SER A 48 -17.06 -41.02 -5.45
CA SER A 48 -16.55 -41.39 -6.78
C SER A 48 -15.13 -40.89 -7.00
N THR A 49 -14.38 -41.74 -7.68
CA THR A 49 -12.93 -41.87 -7.77
C THR A 49 -12.31 -41.08 -8.92
N ARG A 50 -11.10 -40.56 -8.64
CA ARG A 50 -9.97 -40.27 -9.55
C ARG A 50 -10.21 -39.31 -10.72
N SER A 51 -9.67 -38.10 -10.59
CA SER A 51 -8.69 -37.58 -11.58
C SER A 51 -7.91 -36.41 -10.96
N GLY A 52 -6.61 -36.36 -11.25
CA GLY A 52 -5.68 -35.42 -10.64
C GLY A 52 -5.87 -34.00 -11.12
N CYS A 53 -5.84 -33.06 -10.16
CA CYS A 53 -5.27 -31.72 -10.28
C CYS A 53 -5.29 -31.13 -8.87
N SER A 54 -4.15 -31.18 -8.19
CA SER A 54 -3.94 -30.55 -6.89
C SER A 54 -3.79 -29.04 -7.08
N CYS A 55 -4.92 -28.34 -7.20
CA CYS A 55 -5.02 -26.92 -6.87
C CYS A 55 -5.89 -26.79 -5.62
N THR A 56 -5.30 -27.08 -4.46
CA THR A 56 -5.83 -26.62 -3.17
C THR A 56 -5.53 -25.14 -3.01
N SER A 57 -6.05 -24.31 -3.93
CA SER A 57 -6.25 -22.89 -3.70
C SER A 57 -7.70 -22.75 -3.27
N SER A 58 -7.94 -23.00 -1.98
CA SER A 58 -9.19 -22.60 -1.35
C SER A 58 -9.44 -21.14 -1.71
N ALA A 59 -10.56 -20.86 -2.39
CA ALA A 59 -11.01 -19.53 -2.80
C ALA A 59 -11.41 -18.64 -1.60
N ALA A 60 -10.77 -18.85 -0.45
CA ALA A 60 -10.93 -18.07 0.76
C ALA A 60 -9.81 -17.02 0.78
N ASP A 61 -10.22 -15.76 0.62
CA ASP A 61 -9.44 -14.53 0.49
C ASP A 61 -8.82 -14.21 -0.89
N ALA A 62 -9.68 -13.90 -1.85
CA ALA A 62 -9.31 -13.09 -3.01
C ALA A 62 -9.09 -11.59 -2.65
N GLY A 63 -8.70 -11.26 -1.42
CA GLY A 63 -8.55 -9.89 -0.90
C GLY A 63 -7.13 -9.59 -0.46
N LEU A 64 -6.90 -8.36 0.02
CA LEU A 64 -5.63 -8.02 0.67
C LEU A 64 -5.49 -8.83 1.96
N ARG A 65 -4.39 -9.55 2.11
CA ARG A 65 -4.11 -10.28 3.34
C ARG A 65 -3.74 -9.31 4.46
N GLN A 66 -4.51 -9.30 5.54
CA GLN A 66 -4.17 -8.50 6.72
C GLN A 66 -3.04 -9.20 7.50
N LEU A 67 -1.88 -8.53 7.64
CA LEU A 67 -0.73 -9.08 8.37
C LEU A 67 -0.79 -8.79 9.87
N GLY A 68 -1.45 -7.71 10.27
CA GLY A 68 -1.58 -7.27 11.64
C GLY A 68 -1.82 -5.77 11.75
N SER A 69 -1.56 -5.23 12.94
CA SER A 69 -1.62 -3.80 13.24
C SER A 69 -0.37 -3.34 13.97
N LEU A 70 0.06 -2.10 13.73
CA LEU A 70 1.14 -1.43 14.43
C LEU A 70 0.62 -0.18 15.12
N VAL A 71 1.05 0.04 16.36
CA VAL A 71 0.77 1.29 17.07
C VAL A 71 1.82 2.31 16.67
N VAL A 72 1.37 3.48 16.22
CA VAL A 72 2.23 4.56 15.73
C VAL A 72 2.02 5.84 16.53
N PRO A 73 3.08 6.65 16.75
CA PRO A 73 2.93 7.95 17.40
C PRO A 73 2.02 8.89 16.60
N ALA A 74 1.32 9.78 17.29
CA ALA A 74 0.40 10.74 16.66
C ALA A 74 1.09 11.77 15.72
N SER A 75 2.40 11.98 15.89
CA SER A 75 3.15 13.02 15.15
C SER A 75 3.49 12.63 13.72
N SER A 76 3.93 11.38 13.50
CA SER A 76 4.28 10.86 12.18
C SER A 76 4.66 9.38 12.26
N PHE A 77 4.36 8.63 11.21
CA PHE A 77 4.89 7.28 11.02
C PHE A 77 6.36 7.32 10.58
N ASP A 78 7.24 6.72 11.37
CA ASP A 78 8.64 6.47 11.00
C ASP A 78 8.87 4.96 10.78
N VAL A 79 9.13 4.59 9.53
CA VAL A 79 9.42 3.20 9.14
C VAL A 79 10.67 2.66 9.83
N MET A 80 11.69 3.50 10.07
CA MET A 80 12.93 3.05 10.70
C MET A 80 12.71 2.71 12.17
N ALA A 81 11.96 3.54 12.89
CA ALA A 81 11.59 3.28 14.28
C ALA A 81 10.76 1.99 14.43
N GLN A 82 9.91 1.69 13.46
CA GLN A 82 9.00 0.53 13.46
C GLN A 82 9.54 -0.69 12.70
N LEU A 83 10.79 -0.63 12.22
CA LEU A 83 11.33 -1.64 11.30
C LEU A 83 11.32 -3.05 11.91
N GLY A 84 11.65 -3.19 13.19
CA GLY A 84 11.63 -4.49 13.87
C GLY A 84 10.26 -5.17 13.82
N ASP A 85 9.20 -4.42 14.14
CA ASP A 85 7.84 -4.94 14.17
C ASP A 85 7.30 -5.20 12.76
N ILE A 86 7.59 -4.30 11.81
CA ILE A 86 7.27 -4.51 10.39
C ILE A 86 7.90 -5.82 9.90
N MET A 87 9.19 -6.05 10.18
CA MET A 87 9.88 -7.28 9.75
C MET A 87 9.29 -8.54 10.39
N ARG A 88 8.86 -8.45 11.65
CA ARG A 88 8.18 -9.54 12.35
C ARG A 88 6.82 -9.86 11.72
N LEU A 89 6.07 -8.85 11.26
CA LEU A 89 4.80 -9.05 10.56
C LEU A 89 4.99 -9.62 9.14
N LEU A 90 6.01 -9.16 8.41
CA LEU A 90 6.32 -9.65 7.06
C LEU A 90 6.84 -11.09 7.08
N TYR A 91 7.70 -11.43 8.04
CA TYR A 91 8.39 -12.71 8.12
C TYR A 91 8.21 -13.37 9.49
N PRO A 92 6.98 -13.82 9.83
CA PRO A 92 6.71 -14.42 11.13
C PRO A 92 7.61 -15.65 11.36
N GLY A 93 8.29 -15.66 12.51
CA GLY A 93 9.20 -16.75 12.90
C GLY A 93 10.57 -16.72 12.22
N ARG A 94 10.87 -15.71 11.39
CA ARG A 94 12.21 -15.52 10.81
C ARG A 94 12.88 -14.30 11.42
N THR A 95 14.15 -14.42 11.75
CA THR A 95 15.01 -13.27 12.04
C THR A 95 15.64 -12.84 10.73
N VAL A 96 15.44 -11.57 10.35
CA VAL A 96 16.12 -11.00 9.18
C VAL A 96 17.40 -10.33 9.68
N PRO A 97 18.58 -10.89 9.37
CA PRO A 97 19.84 -10.27 9.77
C PRO A 97 20.00 -8.94 9.04
N GLN A 98 20.25 -7.87 9.80
CA GLN A 98 20.47 -6.52 9.28
C GLN A 98 19.34 -6.05 8.35
N PRO A 99 18.14 -5.80 8.88
CA PRO A 99 17.08 -5.22 8.08
C PRO A 99 17.51 -3.84 7.58
N SER A 100 17.18 -3.55 6.33
CA SER A 100 17.52 -2.31 5.65
C SER A 100 16.25 -1.69 5.09
N VAL A 101 16.23 -0.36 5.08
CA VAL A 101 15.14 0.44 4.51
C VAL A 101 15.74 1.46 3.57
N ARG A 102 15.12 1.61 2.41
CA ARG A 102 15.47 2.63 1.44
C ARG A 102 14.20 3.36 1.01
N ALA A 103 14.11 4.65 1.33
CA ALA A 103 13.04 5.49 0.80
C ALA A 103 13.14 5.59 -0.73
N VAL A 104 12.00 5.53 -1.40
CA VAL A 104 11.88 5.63 -2.86
C VAL A 104 10.77 6.59 -3.25
N GLY A 105 10.95 7.25 -4.38
CA GLY A 105 10.03 8.29 -4.85
C GLY A 105 10.21 9.62 -4.13
N VAL A 106 9.52 10.64 -4.65
CA VAL A 106 9.61 12.03 -4.17
C VAL A 106 8.61 12.35 -3.06
N ALA A 107 7.57 11.53 -2.91
CA ALA A 107 6.47 11.77 -1.98
C ALA A 107 6.79 11.33 -0.54
N GLY A 108 7.90 10.61 -0.30
CA GLY A 108 8.31 10.20 1.03
C GLY A 108 7.40 9.18 1.71
N ASN A 109 6.53 8.50 0.95
CA ASN A 109 5.57 7.52 1.46
C ASN A 109 5.74 6.12 0.88
N VAL A 110 6.89 5.86 0.24
CA VAL A 110 7.22 4.54 -0.34
C VAL A 110 8.62 4.14 0.10
N TRP A 111 8.78 2.90 0.54
CA TRP A 111 10.05 2.36 1.01
C TRP A 111 10.27 0.95 0.48
N LEU A 112 11.53 0.62 0.24
CA LEU A 112 11.98 -0.75 -0.02
C LEU A 112 12.60 -1.29 1.25
N VAL A 113 12.15 -2.46 1.69
CA VAL A 113 12.57 -3.11 2.93
C VAL A 113 13.02 -4.53 2.64
N GLY A 114 14.17 -4.91 3.19
CA GLY A 114 14.75 -6.25 3.00
C GLY A 114 15.99 -6.47 3.84
N GLY A 115 16.56 -7.67 3.78
CA GLY A 115 17.84 -7.98 4.43
C GLY A 115 19.04 -7.41 3.68
N ALA A 116 20.13 -7.12 4.40
CA ALA A 116 21.36 -6.54 3.81
C ALA A 116 22.08 -7.47 2.82
N SER A 117 21.90 -8.78 2.93
CA SER A 117 22.45 -9.73 1.97
C SER A 117 21.54 -9.77 0.75
N GLY A 118 21.95 -9.14 -0.34
CA GLY A 118 21.17 -8.84 -1.56
C GLY A 118 20.53 -10.02 -2.32
N GLY A 119 20.37 -11.18 -1.67
CA GLY A 119 19.53 -12.30 -2.11
C GLY A 119 18.25 -12.51 -1.28
N GLY A 120 17.92 -11.61 -0.34
CA GLY A 120 16.64 -11.65 0.40
C GLY A 120 15.46 -11.08 -0.38
N ASP A 121 14.25 -11.55 -0.08
CA ASP A 121 13.00 -11.01 -0.64
C ASP A 121 12.89 -9.52 -0.30
N LEU A 122 13.05 -8.66 -1.31
CA LEU A 122 12.87 -7.22 -1.16
C LEU A 122 11.38 -6.92 -1.29
N VAL A 123 10.85 -6.18 -0.33
CA VAL A 123 9.43 -5.82 -0.24
C VAL A 123 9.30 -4.32 -0.40
N CYS A 124 8.29 -3.88 -1.14
CA CYS A 124 7.92 -2.48 -1.25
C CYS A 124 6.74 -2.19 -0.31
N LEU A 125 6.86 -1.12 0.47
CA LEU A 125 5.88 -0.62 1.40
C LEU A 125 5.39 0.73 0.91
N LYS A 126 4.07 0.94 0.83
CA LYS A 126 3.47 2.23 0.51
C LYS A 126 2.51 2.65 1.63
N LEU A 127 2.77 3.79 2.25
CA LEU A 127 1.87 4.40 3.22
C LEU A 127 0.73 5.09 2.47
N VAL A 128 -0.49 4.73 2.84
CA VAL A 128 -1.73 5.29 2.30
C VAL A 128 -2.68 5.64 3.44
N SER A 129 -3.55 6.64 3.22
CA SER A 129 -4.51 7.02 4.24
C SER A 129 -5.61 5.98 4.40
N ALA A 130 -5.97 5.69 5.64
CA ALA A 130 -7.12 4.85 5.97
C ALA A 130 -8.45 5.58 5.76
N HIS A 131 -8.41 6.90 5.56
CA HIS A 131 -9.59 7.74 5.44
C HIS A 131 -9.83 8.17 3.99
N ARG A 132 -11.10 8.13 3.59
CA ARG A 132 -11.52 8.63 2.28
C ARG A 132 -11.40 10.15 2.26
N ARG A 133 -10.60 10.66 1.32
CA ARG A 133 -10.52 12.11 1.05
C ARG A 133 -11.84 12.67 0.52
N VAL A 134 -12.58 11.86 -0.23
CA VAL A 134 -13.91 12.16 -0.75
C VAL A 134 -14.81 10.96 -0.44
N PRO A 135 -15.98 11.13 0.21
CA PRO A 135 -16.80 10.00 0.68
C PRO A 135 -17.18 8.98 -0.41
N SER A 136 -17.34 9.44 -1.65
CA SER A 136 -17.71 8.61 -2.81
C SER A 136 -16.53 7.86 -3.44
N LEU A 137 -15.29 8.19 -3.10
CA LEU A 137 -14.11 7.54 -3.65
C LEU A 137 -13.52 6.56 -2.63
N PRO A 138 -13.20 5.32 -3.05
CA PRO A 138 -12.55 4.37 -2.17
C PRO A 138 -11.15 4.86 -1.78
N THR A 139 -10.64 4.39 -0.64
CA THR A 139 -9.23 4.52 -0.28
C THR A 139 -8.37 3.65 -1.22
N ASP A 140 -7.05 3.89 -1.23
CA ASP A 140 -6.12 3.07 -2.01
C ASP A 140 -6.22 1.58 -1.61
N ALA A 141 -6.37 1.28 -0.31
CA ALA A 141 -6.52 -0.08 0.20
C ALA A 141 -7.85 -0.72 -0.25
N GLU A 142 -8.97 -0.01 -0.13
CA GLU A 142 -10.29 -0.47 -0.61
C GLU A 142 -10.29 -0.71 -2.14
N HIS A 143 -9.60 0.15 -2.88
CA HIS A 143 -9.45 0.02 -4.32
C HIS A 143 -8.63 -1.22 -4.69
N CYS A 144 -7.48 -1.44 -4.05
CA CYS A 144 -6.67 -2.64 -4.23
C CYS A 144 -7.47 -3.91 -3.88
N GLU A 145 -8.21 -3.91 -2.77
CA GLU A 145 -9.03 -5.05 -2.37
C GLU A 145 -10.12 -5.36 -3.40
N THR A 146 -10.79 -4.33 -3.94
CA THR A 146 -11.78 -4.49 -5.00
C THR A 146 -11.17 -5.09 -6.26
N LEU A 147 -9.97 -4.64 -6.65
CA LEU A 147 -9.25 -5.17 -7.80
C LEU A 147 -8.84 -6.63 -7.59
N LEU A 148 -8.36 -7.01 -6.41
CA LEU A 148 -8.00 -8.41 -6.11
C LEU A 148 -9.20 -9.35 -6.17
N ARG A 149 -10.35 -8.91 -5.65
CA ARG A 149 -11.58 -9.72 -5.70
C ARG A 149 -12.05 -9.94 -7.13
N LYS A 150 -11.87 -8.93 -7.99
CA LYS A 150 -12.26 -8.99 -9.41
C LYS A 150 -11.25 -9.73 -10.27
N TYR A 151 -9.96 -9.62 -9.95
CA TYR A 151 -8.84 -10.13 -10.73
C TYR A 151 -7.78 -10.75 -9.80
N PRO A 152 -8.04 -11.93 -9.22
CA PRO A 152 -7.13 -12.56 -8.26
C PRO A 152 -5.76 -12.92 -8.88
N GLY A 153 -5.69 -13.05 -10.20
CA GLY A 153 -4.44 -13.27 -10.94
C GLY A 153 -3.41 -12.14 -10.82
N LEU A 154 -3.82 -10.93 -10.38
CA LEU A 154 -2.90 -9.79 -10.22
C LEU A 154 -1.75 -10.08 -9.24
N VAL A 155 -1.99 -10.88 -8.19
CA VAL A 155 -0.96 -11.25 -7.20
C VAL A 155 0.03 -12.25 -7.77
N ALA A 156 -0.40 -13.08 -8.72
CA ALA A 156 0.45 -14.09 -9.35
C ALA A 156 1.31 -13.49 -10.49
N ASP A 157 0.96 -12.31 -10.98
CA ASP A 157 1.68 -11.63 -12.06
C ASP A 157 3.00 -11.03 -11.55
N ARG A 158 4.10 -11.71 -11.85
CA ARG A 158 5.46 -11.27 -11.51
C ARG A 158 5.93 -10.04 -12.30
N GLY A 159 5.17 -9.60 -13.29
CA GLY A 159 5.39 -8.35 -14.02
C GLY A 159 4.81 -7.12 -13.31
N LEU A 160 4.01 -7.33 -12.25
CA LEU A 160 3.32 -6.26 -11.54
C LEU A 160 3.73 -6.20 -10.06
N ALA A 161 4.02 -4.98 -9.58
CA ALA A 161 4.22 -4.69 -8.15
C ALA A 161 2.88 -4.61 -7.39
N PHE A 162 1.96 -5.55 -7.63
CA PHE A 162 0.60 -5.40 -7.10
C PHE A 162 0.56 -5.70 -5.58
N PRO A 163 -0.10 -4.84 -4.76
CA PRO A 163 -0.24 -5.09 -3.33
C PRO A 163 -0.99 -6.40 -3.03
N HIS A 164 -0.40 -7.25 -2.19
CA HIS A 164 -1.00 -8.52 -1.77
C HIS A 164 -1.39 -8.54 -0.29
N SER A 165 -0.83 -7.62 0.51
CA SER A 165 -1.09 -7.55 1.94
C SER A 165 -1.18 -6.12 2.46
N VAL A 166 -1.71 -5.97 3.67
CA VAL A 166 -1.83 -4.70 4.39
C VAL A 166 -1.47 -4.85 5.87
N ILE A 167 -0.78 -3.84 6.41
CA ILE A 167 -0.58 -3.65 7.85
C ILE A 167 -1.34 -2.40 8.25
N ARG A 168 -2.24 -2.50 9.23
CA ARG A 168 -3.01 -1.35 9.73
C ARG A 168 -2.16 -0.54 10.70
N LEU A 169 -2.16 0.78 10.57
CA LEU A 169 -1.50 1.67 11.50
C LEU A 169 -2.56 2.27 12.44
N CYS A 170 -2.37 2.10 13.73
CA CYS A 170 -3.28 2.55 14.77
C CYS A 170 -2.59 3.61 15.63
N SER A 171 -3.33 4.63 16.06
CA SER A 171 -2.85 5.57 17.08
C SER A 171 -2.66 4.85 18.42
N GLU A 172 -1.99 5.50 19.37
CA GLU A 172 -1.90 5.02 20.76
C GLU A 172 -3.27 4.88 21.44
N GLU A 173 -4.28 5.61 20.95
CA GLU A 173 -5.67 5.55 21.40
C GLU A 173 -6.45 4.38 20.77
N GLY A 174 -5.85 3.71 19.76
CA GLY A 174 -6.42 2.56 19.06
C GLY A 174 -7.16 2.89 17.76
N ASP A 175 -7.22 4.17 17.37
CA ASP A 175 -7.89 4.60 16.14
C ASP A 175 -7.08 4.24 14.89
N HIS A 176 -7.75 3.79 13.84
CA HIS A 176 -7.10 3.45 12.55
C HIS A 176 -6.77 4.72 11.77
N THR A 177 -5.48 5.06 11.67
CA THR A 177 -5.02 6.30 11.03
C THR A 177 -4.65 6.10 9.57
N ASP A 178 -3.88 5.06 9.27
CA ASP A 178 -3.29 4.80 7.96
C ASP A 178 -3.15 3.30 7.70
N ASP A 179 -2.82 2.95 6.45
CA ASP A 179 -2.52 1.60 6.02
C ASP A 179 -1.14 1.56 5.35
N LEU A 180 -0.40 0.49 5.62
CA LEU A 180 0.83 0.17 4.90
C LEU A 180 0.56 -0.96 3.92
N LEU A 181 0.47 -0.61 2.64
CA LEU A 181 0.32 -1.59 1.57
C LEU A 181 1.66 -2.29 1.33
N VAL A 182 1.61 -3.61 1.24
CA VAL A 182 2.77 -4.48 1.05
C VAL A 182 2.69 -5.11 -0.34
N CYS A 183 3.71 -4.87 -1.16
CA CYS A 183 3.86 -5.44 -2.49
C CYS A 183 5.27 -6.00 -2.70
N PRO A 184 5.46 -6.94 -3.67
CA PRO A 184 6.80 -7.38 -4.03
C PRO A 184 7.59 -6.22 -4.61
N ALA A 185 8.86 -6.09 -4.24
CA ALA A 185 9.72 -5.16 -4.95
C ALA A 185 9.98 -5.69 -6.36
N MET A 186 9.67 -4.87 -7.36
CA MET A 186 9.89 -5.24 -8.73
C MET A 186 11.36 -5.09 -9.12
N PRO A 187 11.96 -6.10 -9.78
CA PRO A 187 13.28 -5.95 -10.36
C PRO A 187 13.20 -4.88 -11.44
N GLY A 188 14.09 -3.89 -11.35
CA GLY A 188 14.10 -2.76 -12.26
C GLY A 188 15.41 -2.00 -12.19
N MET A 189 15.67 -1.21 -13.22
CA MET A 189 16.81 -0.31 -13.28
C MET A 189 16.34 1.09 -12.89
N HIS A 190 17.14 1.80 -12.09
CA HIS A 190 16.85 3.21 -11.81
C HIS A 190 16.92 4.01 -13.11
N LEU A 191 16.00 4.96 -13.30
CA LEU A 191 15.97 5.80 -14.50
C LEU A 191 17.33 6.47 -14.75
N GLY A 192 18.02 6.95 -13.72
CA GLY A 192 19.36 7.53 -13.87
C GLY A 192 20.42 6.52 -14.35
N GLN A 193 20.34 5.26 -13.91
CA GLN A 193 21.21 4.19 -14.41
C GLN A 193 20.88 3.86 -15.87
N TYR A 194 19.60 3.92 -16.24
CA TYR A 194 19.15 3.70 -17.61
C TYR A 194 19.62 4.83 -18.54
N ILE A 195 19.45 6.09 -18.14
CA ILE A 195 19.94 7.26 -18.89
C ILE A 195 21.47 7.17 -19.06
N ALA A 196 22.21 6.89 -17.97
CA ALA A 196 23.67 6.73 -18.04
C ALA A 196 24.14 5.56 -18.93
N ARG A 197 23.26 4.62 -19.27
CA ARG A 197 23.52 3.58 -20.27
C ARG A 197 23.23 4.02 -21.69
N LEU A 198 22.31 4.96 -21.90
CA LEU A 198 21.99 5.53 -23.20
C LEU A 198 23.04 6.54 -23.68
N ASP A 199 23.75 7.18 -22.75
CA ASP A 199 24.82 8.14 -23.05
C ASP A 199 26.15 7.47 -23.48
N LYS A 200 26.15 6.16 -23.77
CA LYS A 200 27.31 5.39 -24.23
C LYS A 200 27.07 4.84 -25.64
#